data_AF-A0A7V0MUD6-F1
#
_entry.id   AF-A0A7V0MUD6-F1
#
_cell.length_a   1.000
_cell.length_b   1.000
_cell.length_c   1.000
_cell.angle_alpha   90.00
_cell.angle_beta   90.00
_cell.angle_gamma   90.00
#
_symmetry.space_group_name_H-M   'P 1'
#
loop_
_entity.id
_entity.type
_entity.pdbx_description
1 polymer ?
#
loop_
_entity_poly.entity_id
_entity_poly.type
_entity_poly.pdbx_seq_one_letter_code
_entity_poly.pdbx_strand_id
1 'polypeptide(L)'
;MVPRKPRRNRGLCLSDVVVHRVQTIPIVGHIPHSGTHIPGWVRSALLLSDEELDLKLRKMTDWYTDQLFHCVVQMGGAAVVCRHSRLVVDVEWFENDEDEIMASRGMGMIYTRTSSGRPLRSEPLPAEERETLVEKFYRPHHRKWKRWCLQASVSFQRASSWTVTLFRPDLCLTSSIRIPRDRTSAWGPTTTIRPRRC
;
A
#
# COMPACT_ATOMS: atom_id res chain seq x y z
N MET A 1 4.86 25.97 3.72
CA MET A 1 3.48 25.54 4.07
C MET A 1 3.38 24.02 3.89
N VAL A 2 2.80 23.29 4.84
CA VAL A 2 2.62 21.82 4.74
C VAL A 2 1.48 21.53 3.76
N PRO A 3 1.63 20.65 2.77
CA PRO A 3 0.48 20.07 2.11
C PRO A 3 -0.27 19.19 3.12
N ARG A 4 -1.26 19.74 3.81
CA ARG A 4 -2.18 18.96 4.64
C ARG A 4 -3.36 18.59 3.76
N LYS A 5 -3.62 17.29 3.60
CA LYS A 5 -4.94 16.86 3.12
C LYS A 5 -5.97 17.37 4.14
N PRO A 6 -7.05 18.06 3.73
CA PRO A 6 -8.08 18.50 4.65
C PRO A 6 -8.60 17.30 5.46
N ARG A 7 -8.75 17.48 6.78
CA ARG A 7 -9.38 16.47 7.64
C ARG A 7 -10.82 16.26 7.15
N ARG A 8 -11.08 15.16 6.44
CA ARG A 8 -12.45 14.78 6.07
C ARG A 8 -13.20 14.34 7.35
N ASN A 9 -14.43 14.82 7.47
CA ASN A 9 -15.26 14.75 8.68
C ASN A 9 -15.49 13.33 9.22
N ARG A 10 -15.70 13.28 10.53
CA ARG A 10 -15.92 12.12 11.41
C ARG A 10 -17.02 11.19 10.88
N GLY A 11 -16.80 9.87 10.95
CA GLY A 11 -17.86 8.86 10.84
C GLY A 11 -17.65 7.71 9.85
N LEU A 12 -16.65 7.75 8.99
CA LEU A 12 -16.36 6.64 8.07
C LEU A 12 -15.23 5.77 8.64
N CYS A 13 -15.53 4.49 8.83
CA CYS A 13 -14.59 3.44 9.21
C CYS A 13 -13.24 3.64 8.50
N LEU A 14 -12.15 3.77 9.28
CA LEU A 14 -10.77 4.11 8.89
C LEU A 14 -10.08 3.04 8.03
N SER A 15 -10.84 2.30 7.23
CA SER A 15 -10.36 1.28 6.29
C SER A 15 -10.18 1.86 4.89
N ASP A 16 -9.56 1.09 3.99
CA ASP A 16 -9.31 1.52 2.61
C ASP A 16 -10.61 1.94 1.92
N VAL A 17 -10.52 3.00 1.13
CA VAL A 17 -11.68 3.53 0.41
C VAL A 17 -11.70 2.95 -0.99
N VAL A 18 -12.87 2.46 -1.40
CA VAL A 18 -13.16 2.17 -2.80
C VAL A 18 -13.88 3.38 -3.39
N VAL A 19 -13.31 3.96 -4.44
CA VAL A 19 -13.81 5.24 -4.98
C VAL A 19 -14.88 5.05 -6.07
N HIS A 20 -15.15 3.83 -6.53
CA HIS A 20 -16.22 3.55 -7.50
C HIS A 20 -16.92 2.22 -7.20
N ARG A 21 -18.27 2.21 -7.15
CA ARG A 21 -19.06 1.01 -6.83
C ARG A 21 -19.51 0.20 -8.05
N VAL A 22 -19.62 0.83 -9.23
CA VAL A 22 -20.06 0.17 -10.48
C VAL A 22 -18.96 0.31 -11.51
N GLN A 23 -18.09 -0.69 -11.60
CA GLN A 23 -17.00 -0.69 -12.56
C GLN A 23 -17.55 -0.92 -13.98
N THR A 24 -17.23 -0.03 -14.93
CA THR A 24 -17.63 -0.14 -16.35
C THR A 24 -16.45 -0.42 -17.29
N ILE A 25 -15.21 -0.34 -16.78
CA ILE A 25 -14.00 -0.75 -17.51
C ILE A 25 -13.12 -1.68 -16.64
N PRO A 26 -12.33 -2.60 -17.24
CA PRO A 26 -11.55 -3.61 -16.50
C PRO A 26 -10.27 -3.08 -15.85
N ILE A 27 -10.27 -1.83 -15.39
CA ILE A 27 -9.11 -1.16 -14.76
C ILE A 27 -9.33 -1.03 -13.25
N VAL A 28 -8.36 -1.50 -12.47
CA VAL A 28 -8.30 -1.31 -11.03
C VAL A 28 -7.01 -0.57 -10.66
N GLY A 29 -7.13 0.64 -10.11
CA GLY A 29 -6.03 1.39 -9.53
C GLY A 29 -5.75 0.97 -8.10
N HIS A 30 -4.51 0.60 -7.79
CA HIS A 30 -4.06 0.30 -6.43
C HIS A 30 -3.17 1.44 -5.93
N ILE A 31 -3.61 2.12 -4.87
CA ILE A 31 -2.97 3.32 -4.34
C ILE A 31 -2.57 3.07 -2.87
N PRO A 32 -1.39 2.48 -2.64
CA PRO A 32 -0.98 1.94 -1.34
C PRO A 32 -0.43 2.99 -0.37
N HIS A 33 0.10 4.12 -0.84
CA HIS A 33 0.90 5.03 0.02
C HIS A 33 0.42 6.48 0.08
N SER A 34 -0.80 6.76 -0.40
CA SER A 34 -1.41 8.10 -0.32
C SER A 34 -1.91 8.49 1.09
N GLY A 35 -1.92 7.52 2.01
CA GLY A 35 -2.42 7.64 3.37
C GLY A 35 -1.39 8.20 4.36
N THR A 36 -1.88 8.89 5.37
CA THR A 36 -1.06 9.45 6.46
C THR A 36 -1.55 9.04 7.84
N HIS A 37 -2.66 8.28 7.93
CA HIS A 37 -3.25 7.93 9.20
C HIS A 37 -2.39 6.91 9.94
N ILE A 38 -2.06 7.21 11.21
CA ILE A 38 -1.38 6.29 12.13
C ILE A 38 -2.31 6.15 13.35
N PRO A 39 -2.82 4.94 13.64
CA PRO A 39 -3.63 4.71 14.84
C PRO A 39 -2.85 5.01 16.11
N GLY A 40 -3.51 5.51 17.16
CA GLY A 40 -2.85 5.95 18.39
C GLY A 40 -1.97 4.87 19.04
N TRP A 41 -2.43 3.62 19.09
CA TRP A 41 -1.65 2.51 19.63
C TRP A 41 -0.39 2.19 18.80
N VAL A 42 -0.46 2.37 17.47
CA VAL A 42 0.72 2.24 16.60
C VAL A 42 1.66 3.41 16.82
N ARG A 43 1.13 4.64 16.94
CA ARG A 43 1.94 5.84 17.23
C ARG A 43 2.74 5.66 18.51
N SER A 44 2.14 5.12 19.57
CA SER A 44 2.82 4.87 20.85
C SER A 44 3.95 3.84 20.76
N ALA A 45 3.89 2.91 19.81
CA ALA A 45 4.96 1.92 19.56
C ALA A 45 6.11 2.46 18.69
N LEU A 46 5.92 3.60 18.01
CA LEU A 46 6.98 4.21 17.21
C LEU A 46 7.96 4.98 18.10
N LEU A 47 9.25 4.72 17.92
CA LEU A 47 10.35 5.33 18.68
C LEU A 47 10.69 6.77 18.27
N LEU A 48 10.00 7.32 17.26
CA LEU A 48 10.24 8.68 16.77
C LEU A 48 9.54 9.72 17.64
N SER A 49 10.16 10.90 17.77
CA SER A 49 9.46 12.10 18.25
C SER A 49 8.35 12.49 17.27
N ASP A 50 7.43 13.36 17.71
CA ASP A 50 6.38 13.86 16.82
C ASP A 50 6.95 14.63 15.63
N GLU A 51 7.99 15.43 15.83
CA GLU A 51 8.68 16.18 14.77
C GLU A 51 9.36 15.25 13.75
N GLU A 52 10.03 14.20 14.25
CA GLU A 52 10.68 13.20 13.41
C GLU A 52 9.67 12.40 12.60
N LEU A 53 8.57 12.00 13.22
CA LEU A 53 7.48 11.29 12.57
C LEU A 53 6.83 12.16 11.49
N ASP A 54 6.56 13.43 11.79
CA ASP A 54 6.04 14.40 10.83
C ASP A 54 6.97 14.57 9.62
N LEU A 55 8.28 14.63 9.85
CA LEU A 55 9.27 14.69 8.78
C LEU A 55 9.26 13.40 7.94
N LYS A 56 9.14 12.23 8.57
CA LYS A 56 9.07 10.94 7.86
C LYS A 56 7.78 10.83 7.04
N LEU A 57 6.63 11.19 7.59
CA LEU A 57 5.36 11.22 6.84
C LEU A 57 5.47 12.11 5.60
N ARG A 58 6.04 13.31 5.71
CA ARG A 58 6.25 14.19 4.55
C ARG A 58 7.14 13.58 3.48
N LYS A 59 8.15 12.81 3.87
CA LYS A 59 9.11 12.21 2.95
C LYS A 59 8.59 10.93 2.31
N MET A 60 7.79 10.15 3.04
CA MET A 60 7.44 8.77 2.68
C MET A 60 6.01 8.60 2.19
N THR A 61 5.15 9.59 2.36
CA THR A 61 3.81 9.60 1.78
C THR A 61 3.87 9.97 0.30
N ASP A 62 3.17 9.18 -0.51
CA ASP A 62 2.98 9.44 -1.92
C ASP A 62 1.85 10.45 -2.08
N TRP A 63 2.20 11.72 -1.84
CA TRP A 63 1.23 12.80 -1.77
C TRP A 63 0.40 12.91 -3.05
N TYR A 64 -0.90 13.02 -2.86
CA TYR A 64 -1.88 13.27 -3.93
C TYR A 64 -1.99 12.18 -5.01
N THR A 65 -1.36 11.01 -4.87
CA THR A 65 -1.54 9.91 -5.84
C THR A 65 -2.98 9.43 -5.95
N ASP A 66 -3.75 9.50 -4.86
CA ASP A 66 -5.19 9.24 -4.89
C ASP A 66 -6.01 10.27 -5.67
N GLN A 67 -5.53 11.51 -5.76
CA GLN A 67 -6.14 12.55 -6.59
C GLN A 67 -5.68 12.43 -8.05
N LEU A 68 -4.39 12.19 -8.26
CA LEU A 68 -3.80 12.01 -9.59
C LEU A 68 -4.48 10.86 -10.35
N PHE A 69 -4.76 9.75 -9.67
CA PHE A 69 -5.42 8.58 -10.25
C PHE A 69 -6.95 8.61 -10.13
N HIS A 70 -7.53 9.75 -9.75
CA HIS A 70 -8.98 9.94 -9.79
C HIS A 70 -9.55 9.77 -11.20
N CYS A 71 -8.76 10.04 -12.24
CA CYS A 71 -9.15 9.82 -13.64
C CYS A 71 -9.56 8.37 -13.93
N VAL A 72 -8.95 7.37 -13.28
CA VAL A 72 -9.33 5.96 -13.41
C VAL A 72 -10.79 5.76 -13.03
N VAL A 73 -11.21 6.40 -11.94
CA VAL A 73 -12.59 6.35 -11.44
C VAL A 73 -13.52 7.10 -12.39
N GLN A 74 -13.11 8.27 -12.90
CA GLN A 74 -13.91 9.06 -13.85
C GLN A 74 -14.17 8.33 -15.16
N MET A 75 -13.23 7.48 -15.61
CA MET A 75 -13.40 6.62 -16.79
C MET A 75 -14.21 5.34 -16.49
N GLY A 76 -14.69 5.15 -15.25
CA GLY A 76 -15.47 4.00 -14.84
C GLY A 76 -14.67 2.81 -14.33
N GLY A 77 -13.38 3.01 -14.04
CA GLY A 77 -12.55 2.03 -13.34
C GLY A 77 -12.82 2.01 -11.83
N ALA A 78 -12.18 1.08 -11.12
CA ALA A 78 -12.18 1.05 -9.66
C ALA A 78 -10.84 1.52 -9.11
N ALA A 79 -10.82 2.02 -7.88
CA ALA A 79 -9.60 2.36 -7.16
C ALA A 79 -9.68 1.86 -5.71
N VAL A 80 -8.63 1.18 -5.25
CA VAL A 80 -8.47 0.72 -3.87
C VAL A 80 -7.35 1.54 -3.23
N VAL A 81 -7.70 2.30 -2.20
CA VAL A 81 -6.81 3.31 -1.64
C VAL A 81 -6.54 3.08 -0.16
N CYS A 82 -5.28 2.81 0.19
CA CYS A 82 -4.87 2.70 1.58
C CYS A 82 -4.94 4.09 2.24
N ARG A 83 -5.54 4.14 3.44
CA ARG A 83 -5.68 5.39 4.21
C ARG A 83 -4.64 5.49 5.33
N HIS A 84 -4.05 4.36 5.71
CA HIS A 84 -2.96 4.30 6.67
C HIS A 84 -1.65 4.74 6.03
N SER A 85 -0.76 5.28 6.85
CA SER A 85 0.62 5.51 6.45
C SER A 85 1.32 4.18 6.23
N ARG A 86 2.23 4.12 5.26
CA ARG A 86 3.15 2.97 5.08
C ARG A 86 4.03 2.71 6.30
N LEU A 87 4.16 3.69 7.20
CA LEU A 87 4.84 3.51 8.49
C LEU A 87 4.04 2.60 9.44
N VAL A 88 2.73 2.42 9.25
CA VAL A 88 1.92 1.43 9.98
C VAL A 88 2.23 0.04 9.42
N VAL A 89 1.92 -0.14 8.14
CA VAL A 89 2.20 -1.32 7.32
C VAL A 89 2.38 -0.84 5.89
N ASP A 90 3.43 -1.30 5.23
CA ASP A 90 3.63 -1.12 3.81
C ASP A 90 2.99 -2.30 3.05
N VAL A 91 1.89 -2.03 2.33
CA VAL A 91 1.09 -3.03 1.61
C VAL A 91 1.63 -3.34 0.20
N GLU A 92 2.81 -2.83 -0.16
CA GLU A 92 3.48 -3.21 -1.41
C GLU A 92 4.52 -4.31 -1.23
N TRP A 93 4.95 -4.55 0.01
CA TRP A 93 5.87 -5.64 0.34
C TRP A 93 5.11 -6.90 0.71
N PHE A 94 5.71 -8.06 0.47
CA PHE A 94 5.23 -9.38 0.84
C PHE A 94 5.18 -9.55 2.36
N GLU A 95 4.25 -10.40 2.76
CA GLU A 95 3.98 -10.70 4.16
C GLU A 95 5.10 -11.53 4.80
N ASN A 96 5.81 -12.34 4.01
CA ASN A 96 6.92 -13.15 4.46
C ASN A 96 8.23 -12.37 4.28
N ASP A 97 8.99 -12.21 5.37
CA ASP A 97 10.22 -11.43 5.38
C ASP A 97 11.33 -12.11 4.54
N GLU A 98 11.28 -13.44 4.36
CA GLU A 98 12.24 -14.17 3.51
C GLU A 98 12.08 -13.85 2.02
N ASP A 99 10.86 -13.49 1.60
CA ASP A 99 10.56 -13.09 0.23
C ASP A 99 10.90 -11.59 0.00
N GLU A 100 11.31 -10.87 1.05
CA GLU A 100 11.50 -9.43 1.06
C GLU A 100 12.96 -9.00 1.29
N ILE A 101 13.64 -8.61 0.22
CA ILE A 101 15.05 -8.19 0.24
C ILE A 101 15.30 -7.08 1.28
N MET A 102 14.34 -6.15 1.41
CA MET A 102 14.46 -5.01 2.33
C MET A 102 14.06 -5.33 3.77
N ALA A 103 13.45 -6.49 4.05
CA ALA A 103 13.12 -6.91 5.41
C ALA A 103 14.38 -7.10 6.26
N SER A 104 15.45 -7.65 5.67
CA SER A 104 16.79 -7.76 6.31
C SER A 104 17.39 -6.41 6.74
N ARG A 105 16.93 -5.30 6.14
CA ARG A 105 17.33 -3.93 6.48
C ARG A 105 16.35 -3.21 7.41
N GLY A 106 15.37 -3.93 7.94
CA GLY A 106 14.30 -3.39 8.78
C GLY A 106 13.28 -2.55 8.00
N MET A 107 13.17 -2.77 6.68
CA MET A 107 12.34 -2.00 5.74
C MET A 107 11.42 -2.91 4.90
N GLY A 108 10.89 -4.00 5.49
CA GLY A 108 9.91 -4.91 4.88
C GLY A 108 8.45 -4.44 5.03
N MET A 109 7.47 -5.34 5.04
CA MET A 109 6.05 -5.00 5.26
C MET A 109 5.82 -4.16 6.54
N ILE A 110 6.55 -4.47 7.62
CA ILE A 110 6.57 -3.67 8.84
C ILE A 110 7.99 -3.16 9.07
N TYR A 111 8.16 -1.85 8.98
CA TYR A 111 9.47 -1.23 9.18
C TYR A 111 9.88 -1.28 10.66
N THR A 112 11.01 -1.91 10.96
CA THR A 112 11.65 -1.81 12.28
C THR A 112 12.66 -0.67 12.33
N ARG A 113 13.18 -0.25 11.17
CA ARG A 113 14.15 0.83 11.03
C ARG A 113 13.64 1.89 10.07
N THR A 114 14.21 3.09 10.19
CA THR A 114 14.01 4.17 9.23
C THR A 114 14.92 3.99 8.01
N SER A 115 14.63 4.70 6.92
CA SER A 115 15.49 4.74 5.73
C SER A 115 16.96 5.14 5.98
N SER A 116 17.26 5.78 7.11
CA SER A 116 18.62 6.15 7.54
C SER A 116 19.20 5.17 8.57
N GLY A 117 18.60 3.99 8.75
CA GLY A 117 19.07 2.94 9.64
C GLY A 117 18.79 3.17 11.13
N ARG A 118 18.18 4.29 11.54
CA ARG A 118 17.79 4.50 12.96
C ARG A 118 16.60 3.62 13.33
N PRO A 119 16.51 3.10 14.57
CA PRO A 119 15.33 2.37 15.03
C PRO A 119 14.04 3.16 14.84
N LEU A 120 13.00 2.49 14.36
CA LEU A 120 11.63 3.01 14.21
C LEU A 120 10.68 2.32 15.19
N ARG A 121 10.92 1.04 15.49
CA ARG A 121 10.20 0.21 16.46
C ARG A 121 11.21 -0.55 17.32
N SER A 122 10.73 -1.27 18.32
CA SER A 122 11.53 -2.26 19.02
C SER A 122 12.07 -3.32 18.05
N GLU A 123 13.31 -3.75 18.31
CA GLU A 123 13.96 -4.84 17.59
C GLU A 123 14.43 -5.88 18.62
N PRO A 124 13.92 -7.13 18.58
CA PRO A 124 12.95 -7.65 17.62
C PRO A 124 11.54 -7.06 17.82
N LEU A 125 10.77 -6.97 16.73
CA LEU A 125 9.34 -6.65 16.79
C LEU A 125 8.60 -7.81 17.46
N PRO A 126 7.78 -7.57 18.50
CA PRO A 126 6.99 -8.64 19.11
C PRO A 126 6.07 -9.32 18.10
N ALA A 127 6.02 -10.66 18.12
CA ALA A 127 5.22 -11.45 17.19
C ALA A 127 3.72 -11.12 17.25
N GLU A 128 3.19 -10.85 18.45
CA GLU A 128 1.81 -10.42 18.65
C GLU A 128 1.51 -9.06 18.02
N GLU A 129 2.45 -8.10 18.12
CA GLU A 129 2.31 -6.79 17.47
C GLU A 129 2.32 -6.95 15.95
N ARG A 130 3.24 -7.78 15.42
CA ARG A 130 3.31 -8.11 13.99
C ARG A 130 2.00 -8.67 13.49
N GLU A 131 1.48 -9.71 14.13
CA GLU A 131 0.23 -10.36 13.73
C GLU A 131 -0.96 -9.39 13.82
N THR A 132 -0.99 -8.55 14.87
CA THR A 132 -2.03 -7.52 15.01
C THR A 132 -2.02 -6.52 13.85
N LEU A 133 -0.83 -6.04 13.46
CA LEU A 133 -0.67 -5.14 12.31
C LEU A 133 -1.11 -5.81 11.00
N VAL A 134 -0.74 -7.07 10.81
CA VAL A 134 -1.09 -7.86 9.63
C VAL A 134 -2.60 -8.08 9.51
N GLU A 135 -3.25 -8.52 10.59
CA GLU A 135 -4.68 -8.79 10.57
C GLU A 135 -5.54 -7.53 10.49
N LYS A 136 -5.10 -6.42 11.11
CA LYS A 136 -5.88 -5.18 11.10
C LYS A 136 -5.70 -4.35 9.84
N PHE A 137 -4.55 -4.40 9.19
CA PHE A 137 -4.23 -3.49 8.07
C PHE A 137 -3.85 -4.21 6.79
N TYR A 138 -2.89 -5.15 6.85
CA TYR A 138 -2.35 -5.81 5.65
C TYR A 138 -3.37 -6.70 4.95
N ARG A 139 -3.78 -7.80 5.60
CA ARG A 139 -4.66 -8.82 5.00
C ARG A 139 -6.01 -8.22 4.56
N PRO A 140 -6.68 -7.34 5.32
CA PRO A 140 -7.89 -6.67 4.87
C PRO A 140 -7.70 -5.84 3.59
N HIS A 141 -6.61 -5.09 3.47
CA HIS A 141 -6.29 -4.30 2.29
C HIS A 141 -6.14 -5.20 1.05
N HIS A 142 -5.30 -6.24 1.16
CA HIS A 142 -5.07 -7.18 0.07
C HIS A 142 -6.34 -7.95 -0.31
N ARG A 143 -7.18 -8.36 0.65
CA ARG A 143 -8.47 -9.00 0.35
C ARG A 143 -9.37 -8.08 -0.48
N LYS A 144 -9.42 -6.79 -0.13
CA LYS A 144 -10.22 -5.80 -0.87
C LYS A 144 -9.66 -5.56 -2.27
N TRP A 145 -8.36 -5.37 -2.42
CA TRP A 145 -7.71 -5.23 -3.71
C TRP A 145 -7.92 -6.46 -4.60
N LYS A 146 -7.64 -7.66 -4.10
CA LYS A 146 -7.88 -8.93 -4.81
C LYS A 146 -9.34 -9.08 -5.24
N ARG A 147 -10.29 -8.74 -4.38
CA ARG A 147 -11.73 -8.79 -4.70
C ARG A 147 -12.07 -7.92 -5.92
N TRP A 148 -11.55 -6.70 -5.99
CA TRP A 148 -11.78 -5.81 -7.14
C TRP A 148 -11.11 -6.31 -8.42
N CYS A 149 -9.89 -6.83 -8.32
CA CYS A 149 -9.23 -7.47 -9.45
C CYS A 149 -10.02 -8.68 -9.98
N LEU A 150 -10.54 -9.52 -9.07
CA LEU A 150 -11.38 -10.67 -9.42
C LEU A 150 -12.72 -10.25 -10.03
N GLN A 151 -13.38 -9.22 -9.47
CA GLN A 151 -14.62 -8.68 -10.02
C GLN A 151 -14.43 -8.17 -11.45
N ALA A 152 -13.37 -7.39 -11.69
CA ALA A 152 -13.02 -6.94 -13.04
C ALA A 152 -12.80 -8.13 -14.00
N SER A 153 -12.05 -9.14 -13.57
CA SER A 153 -11.78 -10.34 -14.38
C SER A 153 -13.06 -11.09 -14.75
N VAL A 154 -14.01 -11.22 -13.81
CA VAL A 154 -15.28 -11.92 -14.04
C VAL A 154 -16.20 -11.12 -14.95
N SER A 155 -16.36 -9.81 -14.70
CA SER A 155 -17.31 -8.95 -15.43
C SER A 155 -16.88 -8.67 -16.88
N PHE A 156 -15.58 -8.62 -17.17
CA PHE A 156 -15.08 -8.19 -18.48
C PHE A 156 -14.29 -9.28 -19.22
N GLN A 157 -14.20 -10.49 -18.64
CA GLN A 157 -13.35 -11.60 -19.12
C GLN A 157 -11.85 -11.25 -19.23
N ARG A 158 -11.46 -10.08 -18.70
CA ARG A 158 -10.10 -9.51 -18.66
C ARG A 158 -10.02 -8.53 -17.49
N ALA A 159 -8.84 -8.41 -16.86
CA ALA A 159 -8.55 -7.35 -15.89
C ALA A 159 -7.15 -6.78 -16.10
N SER A 160 -6.97 -5.51 -15.78
CA SER A 160 -5.65 -4.87 -15.67
C SER A 160 -5.59 -4.08 -14.35
N SER A 161 -4.67 -4.48 -13.48
CA SER A 161 -4.41 -3.78 -12.22
C SER A 161 -3.14 -2.94 -12.37
N TRP A 162 -3.21 -1.70 -11.91
CA TRP A 162 -2.10 -0.76 -11.94
C TRP A 162 -1.81 -0.29 -10.53
N THR A 163 -0.65 -0.66 -10.01
CA THR A 163 -0.17 -0.14 -8.72
C THR A 163 0.56 1.17 -8.93
N VAL A 164 0.26 2.14 -8.07
CA VAL A 164 0.73 3.51 -8.19
C VAL A 164 1.63 3.85 -7.01
N THR A 165 2.89 4.08 -7.32
CA THR A 165 3.89 4.50 -6.33
C THR A 165 4.70 5.64 -6.91
N LEU A 166 4.89 6.70 -6.15
CA LEU A 166 5.80 7.79 -6.51
C LEU A 166 7.21 7.44 -6.03
N PHE A 167 8.07 7.11 -6.97
CA PHE A 167 9.50 7.02 -6.70
C PHE A 167 10.14 8.42 -6.75
N ARG A 168 10.84 8.79 -5.67
CA ARG A 168 11.84 9.86 -5.75
C ARG A 168 13.06 9.31 -6.51
N PRO A 169 13.75 10.13 -7.31
CA PRO A 169 14.73 9.68 -8.31
C PRO A 169 15.95 8.90 -7.76
N ASP A 170 16.07 8.76 -6.45
CA ASP A 170 17.10 8.01 -5.74
C ASP A 170 16.80 6.51 -5.54
N LEU A 171 15.59 6.03 -5.80
CA LEU A 171 15.26 4.59 -5.90
C LEU A 171 14.24 4.39 -7.03
N CYS A 172 14.31 3.30 -7.81
CA CYS A 172 13.31 3.03 -8.86
C CYS A 172 13.11 1.52 -9.04
N LEU A 173 11.92 1.01 -8.71
CA LEU A 173 11.45 -0.33 -9.06
C LEU A 173 9.96 -0.27 -9.39
N THR A 174 9.58 -0.36 -10.66
CA THR A 174 8.18 -0.56 -11.06
C THR A 174 7.88 -2.05 -11.16
N SER A 175 6.85 -2.54 -10.47
CA SER A 175 6.32 -3.89 -10.67
C SER A 175 4.98 -3.83 -11.41
N SER A 176 4.78 -4.75 -12.35
CA SER A 176 3.48 -4.94 -13.02
C SER A 176 3.03 -6.37 -12.81
N ILE A 177 1.83 -6.56 -12.26
CA ILE A 177 1.23 -7.89 -12.09
C ILE A 177 0.25 -8.11 -13.24
N ARG A 178 0.54 -9.09 -14.10
CA ARG A 178 -0.45 -9.64 -15.05
C ARG A 178 -1.13 -10.83 -14.39
N ILE A 179 -2.46 -10.79 -14.33
CA ILE A 179 -3.25 -11.95 -13.94
C ILE A 179 -3.36 -12.88 -15.17
N PRO A 180 -2.90 -14.14 -15.11
CA PRO A 180 -2.98 -15.08 -16.23
C PRO A 180 -4.44 -15.35 -16.66
N ARG A 181 -4.63 -15.73 -17.92
CA ARG A 181 -5.96 -16.02 -18.52
C ARG A 181 -6.52 -17.40 -18.18
N ASP A 182 -5.71 -18.31 -17.64
CA ASP A 182 -6.11 -19.70 -17.41
C ASP A 182 -6.67 -19.89 -15.99
N ARG A 183 -7.88 -20.47 -15.89
CA ARG A 183 -8.62 -20.73 -14.64
C ARG A 183 -8.19 -22.02 -13.93
N THR A 184 -7.17 -22.74 -14.38
CA THR A 184 -6.92 -24.12 -13.91
C THR A 184 -5.59 -24.40 -13.21
N SER A 185 -4.66 -23.46 -13.09
CA SER A 185 -3.39 -23.72 -12.39
C SER A 185 -3.33 -23.06 -11.01
N ALA A 186 -3.15 -23.90 -9.98
CA ALA A 186 -2.86 -23.50 -8.62
C ALA A 186 -1.44 -22.90 -8.52
N TRP A 187 -1.24 -21.68 -9.01
CA TRP A 187 -0.03 -20.90 -8.80
C TRP A 187 -0.38 -19.42 -8.65
N GLY A 188 0.18 -18.78 -7.61
CA GLY A 188 -0.07 -17.38 -7.26
C GLY A 188 0.33 -16.38 -8.36
N PRO A 189 0.05 -15.08 -8.15
CA PRO A 189 0.37 -14.04 -9.13
C PRO A 189 1.87 -14.06 -9.49
N THR A 190 2.19 -14.19 -10.77
CA THR A 190 3.58 -14.08 -11.24
C THR A 190 3.96 -12.60 -11.33
N THR A 191 4.64 -12.10 -10.30
CA THR A 191 5.26 -10.77 -10.33
C THR A 191 6.50 -10.85 -11.22
N THR A 192 6.47 -10.22 -12.40
CA THR A 192 7.69 -10.01 -13.20
C THR A 192 8.30 -8.67 -12.81
N ILE A 193 9.35 -8.70 -11.98
CA ILE A 193 10.21 -7.54 -11.74
C ILE A 193 11.17 -7.46 -12.93
N ARG A 194 11.00 -6.47 -13.81
CA ARG A 194 12.02 -6.16 -14.83
C ARG A 194 12.82 -4.95 -14.35
N PRO A 195 14.10 -5.11 -13.96
CA PRO A 195 14.96 -3.95 -13.82
C PRO A 195 15.10 -3.30 -15.19
N ARG A 196 14.63 -2.06 -15.34
CA ARG A 196 15.10 -1.18 -16.42
C ARG A 196 16.31 -0.45 -15.88
N ARG A 197 17.46 -0.64 -16.53
CA ARG A 197 18.56 0.31 -16.37
C ARG A 197 18.08 1.65 -16.92
N CYS A 198 18.40 2.72 -16.21
CA CYS A 198 18.23 4.10 -16.69
C CYS A 198 18.91 4.27 -18.06
#